data_AF-A0A7Z2YB17-F1
#
_entry.id   AF-A0A7Z2YB17-F1
#
_cell.length_a   1.000
_cell.length_b   1.000
_cell.length_c   1.000
_cell.angle_alpha   90.00
_cell.angle_beta   90.00
_cell.angle_gamma   90.00
#
_symmetry.space_group_name_H-M   'P 1'
#
loop_
_entity.id
_entity.type
_entity.pdbx_description
1 polymer ?
#
loop_
_entity_poly.entity_id
_entity_poly.type
_entity_poly.pdbx_seq_one_letter_code
_entity_poly.pdbx_strand_id
1 'polypeptide(L)'
;MGEITTSVLAWLEQQEAWAPLLFIGIHLLRPFLFLPVMLVCITGGVLFGPIAGTAYSVIGTMLSSLVFYKMIRILPSGLKKLKRVKEKWLKKQTNLSVKQVAVLRLVPFIHFHLLSYCLLEISSDFKEYTKSSLFANFPLAVVYTSVGQWITLLSLPMMIIFSGALIGLTFLIRKKYEVVLWRDFFQPAP
;
A
#
# COMPACT_ATOMS: atom_id res chain seq x y z
N MET A 1 -18.44 17.12 41.21
CA MET A 1 -18.35 17.49 39.78
C MET A 1 -16.96 17.19 39.19
N GLY A 2 -15.85 17.42 39.91
CA GLY A 2 -14.48 17.19 39.44
C GLY A 2 -14.09 15.72 39.17
N GLU A 3 -14.60 14.76 39.95
CA GLU A 3 -14.27 13.32 39.79
C GLU A 3 -14.89 12.67 38.55
N ILE A 4 -16.08 13.14 38.14
CA ILE A 4 -16.75 12.66 36.92
C ILE A 4 -16.02 13.21 35.69
N THR A 5 -15.58 14.47 35.73
CA THR A 5 -14.80 15.06 34.63
C THR A 5 -13.43 14.42 34.49
N THR A 6 -12.73 14.08 35.59
CA THR A 6 -11.43 13.40 35.51
C THR A 6 -11.55 11.96 35.05
N SER A 7 -12.58 11.22 35.47
CA SER A 7 -12.83 9.85 34.98
C SER A 7 -13.23 9.81 33.51
N VAL A 8 -14.02 10.76 33.03
CA VAL A 8 -14.37 10.88 31.59
C VAL A 8 -13.14 11.28 30.76
N LEU A 9 -12.32 12.23 31.22
CA LEU A 9 -11.08 12.59 30.54
C LEU A 9 -10.08 11.44 30.52
N ALA A 10 -9.90 10.73 31.63
CA ALA A 10 -9.04 9.55 31.69
C ALA A 10 -9.53 8.42 30.77
N TRP A 11 -10.86 8.23 30.64
CA TRP A 11 -11.43 7.28 29.70
C TRP A 11 -11.18 7.69 28.25
N LEU A 12 -11.34 8.98 27.91
CA LEU A 12 -11.05 9.50 26.57
C LEU A 12 -9.57 9.38 26.21
N GLU A 13 -8.66 9.77 27.11
CA GLU A 13 -7.21 9.62 26.92
C GLU A 13 -6.81 8.15 26.73
N GLN A 14 -7.47 7.24 27.46
CA GLN A 14 -7.21 5.82 27.34
C GLN A 14 -7.66 5.26 25.99
N GLN A 15 -8.77 5.75 25.41
CA GLN A 15 -9.22 5.35 24.06
C GLN A 15 -8.25 5.81 22.97
N GLU A 16 -7.65 6.99 23.11
CA GLU A 16 -6.62 7.50 22.19
C GLU A 16 -5.34 6.64 22.23
N ALA A 17 -4.99 6.08 23.39
CA ALA A 17 -3.82 5.22 23.54
C ALA A 17 -3.91 3.88 22.77
N TRP A 18 -5.12 3.38 22.50
CA TRP A 18 -5.32 2.14 21.72
C TRP A 18 -5.27 2.36 20.22
N ALA A 19 -5.40 3.61 19.75
CA ALA A 19 -5.48 3.92 18.32
C ALA A 19 -4.24 3.43 17.53
N PRO A 20 -2.99 3.61 18.01
CA PRO A 20 -1.82 3.06 17.31
C PRO A 20 -1.81 1.53 17.23
N LEU A 21 -2.26 0.84 18.27
CA LEU A 21 -2.29 -0.61 18.31
C LEU A 21 -3.33 -1.17 17.32
N LEU A 22 -4.53 -0.58 17.29
CA LEU A 22 -5.57 -0.92 16.33
C LEU A 22 -5.11 -0.64 14.89
N PHE A 23 -4.44 0.49 14.67
CA PHE A 23 -3.88 0.84 13.36
C PHE A 23 -2.84 -0.18 12.88
N ILE A 24 -1.91 -0.60 13.75
CA ILE A 24 -0.96 -1.68 13.46
C ILE A 24 -1.71 -2.99 13.17
N GLY A 25 -2.75 -3.31 13.95
CA GLY A 25 -3.62 -4.46 13.72
C GLY A 25 -4.28 -4.44 12.33
N ILE A 26 -4.80 -3.29 11.90
CA ILE A 26 -5.38 -3.11 10.56
C ILE A 26 -4.32 -3.38 9.48
N HIS A 27 -3.07 -2.93 9.67
CA HIS A 27 -2.00 -3.25 8.73
C HIS A 27 -1.78 -4.76 8.55
N LEU A 28 -1.84 -5.54 9.63
CA LEU A 28 -1.75 -7.00 9.60
C LEU A 28 -2.98 -7.65 8.96
N LEU A 29 -4.17 -7.14 9.26
CA LEU A 29 -5.44 -7.70 8.80
C LEU A 29 -5.80 -7.29 7.37
N ARG A 30 -5.16 -6.24 6.83
CA ARG A 30 -5.41 -5.72 5.49
C ARG A 30 -5.48 -6.79 4.39
N PRO A 31 -4.65 -7.85 4.36
CA PRO A 31 -4.72 -8.87 3.31
C PRO A 31 -6.04 -9.64 3.32
N PHE A 32 -6.64 -9.84 4.50
CA PHE A 32 -7.95 -10.47 4.66
C PHE A 32 -9.10 -9.51 4.31
N LEU A 33 -8.88 -8.21 4.49
CA LEU A 33 -9.83 -7.14 4.17
C LEU A 33 -9.72 -6.64 2.73
N PHE A 34 -8.80 -7.21 1.92
CA PHE A 34 -8.48 -6.74 0.57
C PHE A 34 -8.11 -5.24 0.49
N LEU A 35 -7.59 -4.68 1.58
CA LEU A 35 -7.24 -3.28 1.66
C LEU A 35 -5.85 -3.02 1.05
N PRO A 36 -5.73 -2.10 0.08
CA PRO A 36 -4.43 -1.63 -0.41
C PRO A 36 -3.60 -0.99 0.70
N VAL A 37 -2.28 -1.25 0.71
CA VAL A 37 -1.39 -0.70 1.74
C VAL A 37 -1.37 0.83 1.75
N MET A 38 -1.51 1.45 0.57
CA MET A 38 -1.54 2.90 0.42
C MET A 38 -2.67 3.55 1.24
N LEU A 39 -3.85 2.93 1.27
CA LEU A 39 -5.02 3.51 1.96
C LEU A 39 -4.74 3.56 3.45
N VAL A 40 -4.20 2.47 4.01
CA VAL A 40 -3.86 2.39 5.43
C VAL A 40 -2.72 3.38 5.78
N CYS A 41 -1.70 3.53 4.94
CA CYS A 41 -0.66 4.52 5.19
C CYS A 41 -1.19 5.97 5.13
N ILE A 42 -2.06 6.29 4.17
CA ILE A 42 -2.69 7.62 4.04
C ILE A 42 -3.54 7.90 5.28
N THR A 43 -4.36 6.95 5.73
CA THR A 43 -5.17 7.14 6.95
C THR A 43 -4.28 7.30 8.18
N GLY A 44 -3.16 6.58 8.27
CA GLY A 44 -2.17 6.79 9.33
C GLY A 44 -1.60 8.21 9.35
N GLY A 45 -1.36 8.80 8.17
CA GLY A 45 -0.94 10.19 8.03
C GLY A 45 -2.01 11.19 8.47
N VAL A 46 -3.27 10.93 8.13
CA VAL A 46 -4.42 11.77 8.55
C VAL A 46 -4.64 11.70 10.06
N LEU A 47 -4.51 10.51 10.67
CA LEU A 47 -4.84 10.27 12.07
C LEU A 47 -3.70 10.66 13.03
N PHE A 48 -2.46 10.36 12.67
CA PHE A 48 -1.30 10.50 13.57
C PHE A 48 -0.25 11.50 13.06
N GLY A 49 -0.50 12.14 11.93
CA GLY A 49 0.48 12.97 11.24
C GLY A 49 1.60 12.15 10.56
N PRO A 50 2.51 12.82 9.83
CA PRO A 50 3.49 12.16 9.00
C PRO A 50 4.55 11.38 9.81
N ILE A 51 4.97 11.88 10.97
CA ILE A 51 6.05 11.27 11.76
C ILE A 51 5.55 10.01 12.48
N ALA A 52 4.55 10.14 13.36
CA ALA A 52 4.01 9.00 14.10
C ALA A 52 3.28 8.01 13.17
N GLY A 53 2.53 8.52 12.19
CA GLY A 53 1.90 7.69 11.17
C GLY A 53 2.92 6.86 10.38
N THR A 54 4.10 7.41 10.05
CA THR A 54 5.19 6.63 9.43
C THR A 54 5.70 5.55 10.36
N ALA A 55 5.99 5.88 11.62
CA ALA A 55 6.50 4.90 12.58
C ALA A 55 5.54 3.71 12.73
N TYR A 56 4.25 3.97 12.94
CA TYR A 56 3.24 2.93 13.08
C TYR A 56 3.01 2.15 11.77
N SER A 57 3.03 2.82 10.61
CA SER A 57 2.91 2.16 9.30
C SER A 57 4.10 1.25 9.01
N VAL A 58 5.32 1.67 9.35
CA VAL A 58 6.52 0.84 9.23
C VAL A 58 6.38 -0.38 10.14
N ILE A 59 5.97 -0.22 11.39
CA ILE A 59 5.77 -1.35 12.32
C ILE A 59 4.71 -2.32 11.77
N GLY A 60 3.55 -1.84 11.36
CA GLY A 60 2.47 -2.67 10.84
C GLY A 60 2.83 -3.41 9.54
N THR A 61 3.43 -2.72 8.58
CA THR A 61 3.92 -3.34 7.33
C THR A 61 5.08 -4.31 7.56
N MET A 62 5.91 -4.02 8.57
CA MET A 62 6.99 -4.90 8.98
C MET A 62 6.45 -6.19 9.57
N LEU A 63 5.55 -6.13 10.56
CA LEU A 63 4.90 -7.32 11.11
C LEU A 63 4.19 -8.13 10.01
N SER A 64 3.48 -7.46 9.09
CA SER A 64 2.86 -8.13 7.94
C SER A 64 3.88 -8.90 7.07
N SER A 65 5.07 -8.33 6.87
CA SER A 65 6.17 -8.98 6.12
C SER A 65 6.73 -10.18 6.87
N LEU A 66 6.92 -10.06 8.19
CA LEU A 66 7.41 -11.15 9.04
C LEU A 66 6.41 -12.32 9.09
N VAL A 67 5.12 -12.02 9.22
CA VAL A 67 4.04 -13.02 9.14
C VAL A 67 4.06 -13.69 7.77
N PHE A 68 4.15 -12.91 6.69
CA PHE A 68 4.25 -13.44 5.33
C PHE A 68 5.45 -14.39 5.16
N TYR A 69 6.63 -14.02 5.65
CA TYR A 69 7.83 -14.87 5.59
C TYR A 69 7.64 -16.23 6.27
N LYS A 70 6.97 -16.26 7.43
CA LYS A 70 6.65 -17.52 8.12
C LYS A 70 5.59 -18.32 7.35
N MET A 71 4.50 -17.68 6.96
CA MET A 71 3.37 -18.35 6.28
C MET A 71 3.77 -18.97 4.94
N ILE A 72 4.56 -18.26 4.13
CA ILE A 72 4.90 -18.72 2.77
C ILE A 72 5.82 -19.95 2.78
N ARG A 73 6.56 -20.18 3.87
CA ARG A 73 7.37 -21.38 4.08
C ARG A 73 6.54 -22.60 4.48
N ILE A 74 5.41 -22.38 5.16
CA ILE A 74 4.47 -23.44 5.56
C ILE A 74 3.57 -23.81 4.37
N LEU A 75 3.29 -22.86 3.48
CA LEU A 75 2.35 -23.04 2.36
C LEU A 75 3.06 -23.02 0.99
N PRO A 76 3.68 -24.14 0.54
CA PRO A 76 4.44 -24.20 -0.70
C PRO A 76 3.59 -23.96 -1.95
N SER A 77 2.28 -24.20 -1.89
CA SER A 77 1.34 -23.88 -2.96
C SER A 77 1.22 -22.38 -3.20
N GLY A 78 1.25 -21.56 -2.13
CA GLY A 78 1.27 -20.10 -2.21
C GLY A 78 2.54 -19.59 -2.88
N LEU A 79 3.68 -20.18 -2.55
CA LEU A 79 4.98 -19.84 -3.15
C LEU A 79 4.97 -20.09 -4.67
N LYS A 80 4.49 -21.26 -5.12
CA LYS A 80 4.36 -21.58 -6.55
C LYS A 80 3.45 -20.59 -7.28
N LYS A 81 2.34 -20.18 -6.66
CA LYS A 81 1.42 -19.17 -7.22
C LYS A 81 2.11 -17.81 -7.37
N LEU A 82 2.77 -17.31 -6.33
CA LEU A 82 3.48 -16.03 -6.37
C LEU A 82 4.61 -16.03 -7.39
N LYS A 83 5.38 -17.12 -7.49
CA LYS A 83 6.40 -17.30 -8.53
C LYS A 83 5.80 -17.19 -9.93
N ARG A 84 4.69 -17.88 -10.20
CA ARG A 84 4.00 -17.80 -11.51
C ARG A 84 3.50 -16.37 -11.81
N VAL A 85 2.97 -15.67 -10.81
CA VAL A 85 2.53 -14.27 -10.97
C VAL A 85 3.73 -13.36 -11.27
N LYS A 86 4.85 -13.51 -10.54
CA LYS A 86 6.10 -12.78 -10.79
C LYS A 86 6.60 -13.01 -12.22
N GLU A 87 6.66 -14.27 -12.67
CA GLU A 87 7.14 -14.62 -14.01
C GLU A 87 6.29 -14.02 -15.12
N LYS A 88 4.96 -13.94 -14.94
CA LYS A 88 4.06 -13.25 -15.86
C LYS A 88 4.28 -11.74 -15.86
N TRP A 89 4.53 -11.15 -14.70
CA TRP A 89 4.65 -9.71 -14.54
C TRP A 89 6.02 -9.16 -15.00
N LEU A 90 7.12 -9.80 -14.61
CA LEU A 90 8.48 -9.31 -14.85
C LEU A 90 9.22 -10.00 -16.01
N LYS A 91 8.59 -10.99 -16.66
CA LYS A 91 9.27 -11.97 -17.52
C LYS A 91 10.29 -12.81 -16.71
N LYS A 92 10.60 -14.01 -17.21
CA LYS A 92 11.24 -15.09 -16.43
C LYS A 92 12.65 -14.78 -15.86
N GLN A 93 13.34 -13.73 -16.32
CA GLN A 93 14.77 -13.52 -16.08
C GLN A 93 15.11 -12.26 -15.27
N THR A 94 14.13 -11.49 -14.78
CA THR A 94 14.45 -10.24 -14.07
C THR A 94 14.67 -10.49 -12.59
N ASN A 95 15.94 -10.38 -12.17
CA ASN A 95 16.32 -10.28 -10.77
C ASN A 95 16.18 -8.84 -10.30
N LEU A 96 15.32 -8.61 -9.31
CA LEU A 96 15.15 -7.30 -8.70
C LEU A 96 16.16 -7.11 -7.57
N SER A 97 16.65 -5.89 -7.40
CA SER A 97 17.38 -5.47 -6.20
C SER A 97 16.42 -4.96 -5.10
N VAL A 98 16.87 -4.95 -3.85
CA VAL A 98 16.08 -4.40 -2.72
C VAL A 98 15.64 -2.96 -2.98
N LYS A 99 16.51 -2.14 -3.60
CA LYS A 99 16.20 -0.75 -3.97
C LYS A 99 15.08 -0.67 -5.00
N GLN A 100 15.11 -1.51 -6.04
CA GLN A 100 14.03 -1.57 -7.03
C GLN A 100 12.72 -2.01 -6.39
N VAL A 101 12.75 -2.98 -5.47
CA VAL A 101 11.54 -3.39 -4.75
C VAL A 101 11.00 -2.26 -3.87
N ALA A 102 11.86 -1.48 -3.21
CA ALA A 102 11.45 -0.30 -2.45
C ALA A 102 10.72 0.73 -3.32
N VAL A 103 11.24 1.01 -4.52
CA VAL A 103 10.60 1.90 -5.50
C VAL A 103 9.27 1.30 -5.98
N LEU A 104 9.24 0.01 -6.31
CA LEU A 104 8.03 -0.67 -6.75
C LEU A 104 6.93 -0.70 -5.67
N ARG A 105 7.28 -0.68 -4.38
CA ARG A 105 6.30 -0.57 -3.30
C ARG A 105 5.56 0.78 -3.32
N LEU A 106 6.16 1.83 -3.87
CA LEU A 106 5.48 3.12 -4.09
C LEU A 106 4.43 3.06 -5.21
N VAL A 107 4.42 1.99 -6.01
CA VAL A 107 3.42 1.80 -7.06
C VAL A 107 2.20 1.10 -6.45
N PRO A 108 1.03 1.76 -6.40
CA PRO A 108 -0.11 1.28 -5.61
C PRO A 108 -0.76 0.01 -6.18
N PHE A 109 -0.61 -0.22 -7.49
CA PHE A 109 -1.25 -1.33 -8.20
C PHE A 109 -0.54 -2.67 -8.01
N ILE A 110 0.64 -2.68 -7.41
CA ILE A 110 1.41 -3.91 -7.20
C ILE A 110 1.09 -4.48 -5.82
N HIS A 111 0.69 -5.74 -5.80
CA HIS A 111 0.31 -6.39 -4.56
C HIS A 111 1.51 -6.56 -3.62
N PHE A 112 1.38 -6.09 -2.38
CA PHE A 112 2.47 -6.07 -1.40
C PHE A 112 3.11 -7.43 -1.12
N HIS A 113 2.33 -8.52 -1.09
CA HIS A 113 2.86 -9.86 -0.85
C HIS A 113 3.71 -10.38 -2.01
N LEU A 114 3.45 -9.94 -3.25
CA LEU A 114 4.29 -10.25 -4.40
C LEU A 114 5.66 -9.60 -4.25
N LEU A 115 5.71 -8.33 -3.86
CA LEU A 115 6.98 -7.62 -3.60
C LEU A 115 7.70 -8.19 -2.37
N SER A 116 6.95 -8.62 -1.36
CA SER A 116 7.51 -9.32 -0.19
C SER A 116 8.09 -10.68 -0.57
N TYR A 117 7.52 -11.37 -1.56
CA TYR A 117 8.12 -12.57 -2.14
C TYR A 117 9.41 -12.25 -2.89
N CYS A 118 9.46 -11.16 -3.67
CA CYS A 118 10.70 -10.74 -4.33
C CYS A 118 11.83 -10.47 -3.31
N LEU A 119 11.53 -9.81 -2.18
CA LEU A 119 12.52 -9.63 -1.10
C LEU A 119 12.98 -10.95 -0.47
N LEU A 120 12.07 -11.91 -0.34
CA LEU A 120 12.39 -13.24 0.16
C LEU A 120 13.33 -14.00 -0.78
N GLU A 121 13.18 -13.87 -2.10
CA GLU A 121 14.10 -14.45 -3.07
C GLU A 121 15.48 -13.80 -3.07
N ILE A 122 15.55 -12.50 -2.75
CA ILE A 122 16.82 -11.76 -2.67
C ILE A 122 17.59 -12.10 -1.39
N SER A 123 16.86 -12.39 -0.30
CA SER A 123 17.44 -12.56 1.04
C SER A 123 17.86 -14.01 1.30
N SER A 124 19.06 -14.20 1.86
CA SER A 124 19.59 -15.51 2.23
C SER A 124 18.96 -16.07 3.50
N ASP A 125 18.70 -15.21 4.49
CA ASP A 125 18.17 -15.59 5.79
C ASP A 125 17.05 -14.66 6.29
N PHE A 126 16.52 -14.96 7.48
CA PHE A 126 15.46 -14.17 8.11
C PHE A 126 15.91 -12.75 8.46
N LYS A 127 17.18 -12.57 8.83
CA LYS A 127 17.73 -11.28 9.28
C LYS A 127 17.91 -10.34 8.10
N GLU A 128 18.42 -10.85 6.98
CA GLU A 128 18.55 -10.13 5.72
C GLU A 128 17.17 -9.78 5.15
N TYR A 129 16.21 -10.70 5.22
CA TYR A 129 14.82 -10.42 4.84
C TYR A 129 14.20 -9.31 5.69
N THR A 130 14.44 -9.35 7.00
CA THR A 130 13.95 -8.35 7.95
C THR A 130 14.53 -6.98 7.61
N LYS A 131 15.85 -6.89 7.41
CA LYS A 131 16.53 -5.63 7.05
C LYS A 131 16.06 -5.10 5.70
N SER A 132 15.98 -5.96 4.69
CA SER A 132 15.55 -5.59 3.34
C SER A 132 14.09 -5.13 3.33
N SER A 133 13.22 -5.81 4.09
CA SER A 133 11.81 -5.44 4.24
C SER A 133 11.65 -4.10 4.96
N LEU A 134 12.40 -3.86 6.03
CA LEU A 134 12.40 -2.58 6.73
C LEU A 134 12.83 -1.44 5.80
N PHE A 135 13.95 -1.62 5.10
CA PHE A 135 14.45 -0.64 4.12
C PHE A 135 13.42 -0.37 3.02
N ALA A 136 12.77 -1.39 2.48
CA ALA A 136 11.80 -1.23 1.40
C ALA A 136 10.43 -0.71 1.86
N ASN A 137 10.04 -0.92 3.13
CA ASN A 137 8.80 -0.38 3.70
C ASN A 137 8.92 1.10 4.09
N PHE A 138 10.12 1.57 4.42
CA PHE A 138 10.30 2.93 4.93
C PHE A 138 9.89 4.02 3.93
N PRO A 139 10.35 4.03 2.65
CA PRO A 139 9.93 5.04 1.68
C PRO A 139 8.41 5.03 1.44
N LEU A 140 7.82 3.83 1.35
CA LEU A 140 6.38 3.63 1.22
C LEU A 140 5.62 4.33 2.35
N ALA A 141 6.01 4.06 3.59
CA ALA A 141 5.35 4.63 4.76
C ALA A 141 5.46 6.15 4.77
N VAL A 142 6.66 6.70 4.58
CA VAL A 142 6.90 8.16 4.59
C VAL A 142 6.08 8.87 3.53
N VAL A 143 6.10 8.38 2.28
CA VAL A 143 5.43 9.06 1.16
C VAL A 143 3.92 9.10 1.39
N TYR A 144 3.31 7.95 1.69
CA TYR A 144 1.85 7.89 1.79
C TYR A 144 1.28 8.52 3.06
N THR A 145 2.00 8.49 4.19
CA THR A 145 1.57 9.21 5.40
C THR A 145 1.70 10.73 5.20
N SER A 146 2.75 11.18 4.49
CA SER A 146 2.90 12.61 4.14
C SER A 146 1.78 13.08 3.21
N VAL A 147 1.40 12.26 2.23
CA VAL A 147 0.22 12.52 1.38
C VAL A 147 -1.05 12.64 2.23
N GLY A 148 -1.23 11.77 3.22
CA GLY A 148 -2.35 11.86 4.17
C GLY A 148 -2.42 13.21 4.88
N GLN A 149 -1.29 13.71 5.39
CA GLN A 149 -1.23 15.04 6.00
C GLN A 149 -1.60 16.15 5.00
N TRP A 150 -1.11 16.09 3.75
CA TRP A 150 -1.44 17.10 2.76
C TRP A 150 -2.93 17.11 2.41
N ILE A 151 -3.59 15.94 2.38
CA ILE A 151 -5.03 15.86 2.15
C ILE A 151 -5.80 16.64 3.22
N THR A 152 -5.38 16.61 4.49
CA THR A 152 -6.04 17.38 5.56
C THR A 152 -5.89 18.90 5.42
N LEU A 153 -4.92 19.37 4.64
CA LEU A 153 -4.70 20.79 4.36
C LEU A 153 -5.50 21.29 3.14
N LEU A 154 -6.03 20.37 2.32
CA LEU A 154 -6.83 20.72 1.15
C LEU A 154 -8.26 21.09 1.57
N SER A 155 -8.69 22.30 1.19
CA SER A 155 -10.07 22.72 1.41
C SER A 155 -11.02 22.01 0.43
N LEU A 156 -12.27 21.79 0.87
CA LEU A 156 -13.33 21.21 0.04
C LEU A 156 -13.47 21.89 -1.34
N PRO A 157 -13.44 23.24 -1.45
CA PRO A 157 -13.47 23.91 -2.75
C PRO A 157 -12.29 23.55 -3.65
N MET A 158 -11.08 23.45 -3.08
CA MET A 158 -9.87 23.14 -3.85
C MET A 158 -9.89 21.70 -4.38
N MET A 159 -10.43 20.74 -3.62
CA MET A 159 -10.63 19.37 -4.07
C MET A 159 -11.63 19.28 -5.23
N ILE A 160 -12.72 20.06 -5.20
CA ILE A 160 -13.72 20.13 -6.27
C ILE A 160 -13.08 20.74 -7.53
N ILE A 161 -12.36 21.86 -7.41
CA ILE A 161 -11.67 22.51 -8.54
C ILE A 161 -10.66 21.56 -9.16
N PHE A 162 -9.83 20.89 -8.35
CA PHE A 162 -8.84 19.93 -8.84
C PHE A 162 -9.48 18.76 -9.58
N SER A 163 -10.55 18.19 -9.01
CA SER A 163 -11.30 17.09 -9.64
C SER A 163 -11.94 17.53 -10.96
N GLY A 164 -12.54 18.72 -10.99
CA GLY A 164 -13.11 19.31 -12.20
C GLY A 164 -12.06 19.56 -13.28
N ALA A 165 -10.89 20.07 -12.91
CA ALA A 165 -9.76 20.26 -13.82
C ALA A 165 -9.26 18.94 -14.40
N LEU A 166 -9.20 17.88 -13.59
CA LEU A 166 -8.80 16.55 -14.04
C LEU A 166 -9.81 15.98 -15.05
N ILE A 167 -11.10 16.08 -14.76
CA ILE A 167 -12.18 15.66 -15.67
C ILE A 167 -12.10 16.46 -16.98
N GLY A 168 -11.93 17.78 -16.88
CA GLY A 168 -11.76 18.66 -18.04
C GLY A 168 -10.56 18.27 -18.90
N LEU A 169 -9.40 18.01 -18.29
CA LEU A 169 -8.20 17.54 -18.99
C LEU A 169 -8.44 16.20 -19.68
N THR A 170 -9.09 15.26 -18.99
CA THR A 170 -9.43 13.94 -19.57
C THR A 170 -10.35 14.10 -20.78
N PHE A 171 -11.30 15.03 -20.70
CA PHE A 171 -12.19 15.37 -21.81
C PHE A 171 -11.45 16.03 -22.99
N LEU A 172 -10.47 16.90 -22.71
CA LEU A 172 -9.64 17.53 -23.75
C LEU A 172 -8.73 16.53 -24.47
N ILE A 173 -8.19 15.54 -23.74
CA ILE A 173 -7.31 14.50 -24.28
C ILE A 173 -8.10 13.43 -25.04
N ARG A 174 -9.43 13.36 -24.85
CA ARG A 174 -10.29 12.38 -25.53
C ARG A 174 -10.17 12.54 -27.05
N LYS A 175 -9.76 11.45 -27.74
CA LYS A 175 -9.84 11.38 -29.20
C LYS A 175 -11.30 11.49 -29.64
N LYS A 176 -11.61 12.47 -30.51
CA LYS A 176 -12.98 12.79 -30.94
C LYS A 176 -13.63 11.73 -31.83
N TYR A 177 -12.84 10.86 -32.48
CA TYR A 177 -13.36 9.86 -33.41
C TYR A 177 -12.55 8.57 -33.25
N GLU A 178 -13.24 7.45 -33.11
CA GLU A 178 -12.67 6.13 -33.39
C GLU A 178 -13.16 5.70 -34.78
N VAL A 179 -12.23 5.58 -35.71
CA VAL A 179 -12.52 5.02 -37.03
C VAL A 179 -12.46 3.51 -36.89
N VAL A 180 -13.62 2.88 -36.70
CA VAL A 180 -13.72 1.42 -36.74
C VAL A 180 -13.80 1.01 -38.21
N LEU A 181 -12.79 0.28 -38.69
CA LEU A 181 -12.76 -0.15 -40.08
C LEU A 181 -13.75 -1.31 -40.25
N TRP A 182 -14.50 -1.31 -41.34
CA TRP A 182 -15.47 -2.36 -41.67
C TRP A 182 -14.86 -3.77 -41.72
N ARG A 183 -13.54 -3.86 -41.96
CA ARG A 183 -12.78 -5.11 -41.96
C ARG A 183 -12.51 -5.69 -40.56
N ASP A 184 -12.59 -4.86 -39.51
CA ASP A 184 -12.40 -5.31 -38.12
C ASP A 184 -13.60 -6.13 -37.63
N PHE A 185 -14.79 -5.92 -38.22
CA PHE A 185 -16.01 -6.67 -37.89
C PHE A 185 -16.15 -8.00 -38.65
N PHE A 186 -15.54 -8.11 -39.83
CA PHE A 186 -15.70 -9.26 -40.72
C PHE A 186 -14.35 -9.89 -41.06
N GLN A 187 -13.58 -10.25 -40.04
CA GLN A 187 -12.45 -11.15 -40.26
C GLN A 187 -12.98 -12.56 -40.53
N PRO A 188 -12.70 -13.18 -41.69
CA PRO A 188 -12.98 -14.60 -41.88
C PRO A 188 -12.20 -15.38 -40.83
N ALA A 189 -12.89 -16.25 -40.10
CA ALA A 189 -12.29 -17.07 -39.05
C ALA A 189 -11.09 -17.85 -39.62
N PRO A 190 -9.96 -17.93 -38.89
CA PRO A 190 -8.76 -18.64 -39.32
C PRO A 190 -8.97 -20.16 -39.41
#